data_AF-A0A182J190-F1
#
_entry.id   AF-A0A182J190-F1
#
_cell.length_a   1.000
_cell.length_b   1.000
_cell.length_c   1.000
_cell.angle_alpha   90.00
_cell.angle_beta   90.00
_cell.angle_gamma   90.00
#
_symmetry.space_group_name_H-M   'P 1'
#
loop_
_entity.id
_entity.type
_entity.pdbx_description
1 polymer ?
#
loop_
_entity_poly.entity_id
_entity_poly.type
_entity_poly.pdbx_seq_one_letter_code
_entity_poly.pdbx_strand_id
1 'polypeptide(L)'
;MSCAACTIPLADDYLPCGGYCGTAFHTRCTGLPRDCSRELHRFPQLVWFCTECLKLRSNCNDGLLGEMIESHKSDLLAKLERSLLTLKSSVTSEFAKIANQLVHNSDNLTTPPRHSSALPVAPHNRTPAPPLANQTAPMQLTLTASNTTTP
;
A
#
# COMPACT_ATOMS: atom_id res chain seq x y z
N MET A 1 -23.59 30.89 36.10
CA MET A 1 -22.59 29.79 36.08
C MET A 1 -21.54 30.06 37.16
N SER A 2 -20.85 29.03 37.66
CA SER A 2 -19.88 29.13 38.76
C SER A 2 -18.49 28.64 38.37
N CYS A 3 -17.46 29.15 39.05
CA CYS A 3 -16.07 28.79 38.82
C CYS A 3 -15.81 27.35 39.27
N ALA A 4 -15.26 26.52 38.39
CA ALA A 4 -14.97 25.12 38.72
C ALA A 4 -13.81 24.91 39.71
N ALA A 5 -13.03 25.96 40.03
CA ALA A 5 -11.95 25.89 41.03
C ALA A 5 -12.37 26.34 42.44
N CYS A 6 -13.23 27.35 42.55
CA CYS A 6 -13.60 27.96 43.85
C CYS A 6 -15.11 27.97 44.15
N THR A 7 -15.94 27.39 43.28
CA THR A 7 -17.42 27.28 43.34
C THR A 7 -18.22 28.59 43.44
N ILE A 8 -17.56 29.73 43.62
CA ILE A 8 -18.15 31.08 43.58
C ILE A 8 -18.71 31.39 42.18
N PRO A 9 -19.86 32.10 42.06
CA PRO A 9 -20.38 32.57 40.77
C PRO A 9 -19.36 33.32 39.92
N LEU A 10 -19.41 33.10 38.61
CA LEU A 10 -18.60 33.84 37.63
C LEU A 10 -19.24 35.21 37.36
N ALA A 11 -18.39 36.25 37.36
CA ALA A 11 -18.69 37.55 36.76
C ALA A 11 -18.17 37.55 35.31
N ASP A 12 -18.13 38.71 34.66
CA ASP A 12 -17.70 38.85 33.25
C ASP A 12 -16.24 38.44 33.00
N ASP A 13 -15.38 38.52 34.02
CA ASP A 13 -13.94 38.26 33.94
C ASP A 13 -13.63 36.77 34.21
N TYR A 14 -13.89 35.93 33.20
CA TYR A 14 -13.69 34.47 33.24
C TYR A 14 -12.99 33.92 31.99
N LEU A 15 -12.39 32.74 32.15
CA LEU A 15 -11.73 31.98 31.10
C LEU A 15 -12.37 30.57 31.00
N PRO A 16 -12.94 30.19 29.85
CA PRO A 16 -13.40 28.82 29.62
C PRO A 16 -12.20 27.88 29.39
N CYS A 17 -12.30 26.65 29.87
CA CYS A 17 -11.41 25.57 29.46
C CYS A 17 -11.85 25.08 28.07
N GLY A 18 -10.95 25.11 27.07
CA GLY A 18 -11.20 24.52 25.75
C GLY A 18 -10.93 23.00 25.69
N GLY A 19 -10.84 22.34 26.84
CA GLY A 19 -10.85 20.89 26.95
C GLY A 19 -12.26 20.31 27.07
N TYR A 20 -12.34 18.99 27.16
CA TYR A 20 -13.60 18.23 27.21
C TYR A 20 -14.51 18.55 28.42
N CYS A 21 -14.00 19.17 29.48
CA CYS A 21 -14.80 19.47 30.66
C CYS A 21 -15.80 20.63 30.44
N GLY A 22 -15.56 21.52 29.46
CA GLY A 22 -16.41 22.68 29.18
C GLY A 22 -16.60 23.67 30.35
N THR A 23 -15.84 23.52 31.44
CA THR A 23 -15.99 24.36 32.63
C THR A 23 -15.27 25.70 32.50
N ALA A 24 -15.80 26.71 33.20
CA ALA A 24 -15.24 28.05 33.24
C ALA A 24 -14.65 28.38 34.61
N PHE A 25 -13.65 29.26 34.61
CA PHE A 25 -12.84 29.61 35.77
C PHE A 25 -12.69 31.13 35.83
N HIS A 26 -12.68 31.75 37.02
CA HIS A 26 -12.23 33.14 37.12
C HIS A 26 -10.79 33.22 36.64
N THR A 27 -10.43 34.29 35.93
CA THR A 27 -9.06 34.51 35.41
C THR A 27 -7.99 34.43 36.51
N ARG A 28 -8.34 34.77 37.76
CA ARG A 28 -7.44 34.65 38.94
C ARG A 28 -7.28 33.22 39.46
N CYS A 29 -8.27 32.36 39.24
CA CYS A 29 -8.26 30.96 39.69
C CYS A 29 -7.52 30.02 38.72
N THR A 30 -7.14 30.48 37.53
CA THR A 30 -6.36 29.70 36.56
C THR A 30 -4.86 29.65 36.86
N GLY A 31 -4.38 30.55 37.74
CA GLY A 31 -2.95 30.73 38.02
C GLY A 31 -2.17 31.45 36.91
N LEU A 32 -2.84 31.91 35.84
CA LEU A 32 -2.17 32.61 34.73
C LEU A 32 -1.69 34.02 35.14
N PRO A 33 -0.51 34.45 34.66
CA PRO A 33 -0.14 35.87 34.67
C PRO A 33 -1.15 36.71 33.88
N ARG A 34 -1.39 37.95 34.33
CA ARG A 34 -2.40 38.84 33.71
C ARG A 34 -2.16 39.08 32.22
N ASP A 35 -0.89 39.12 31.79
CA ASP A 35 -0.54 39.35 30.40
C ASP A 35 -0.86 38.15 29.51
N CYS A 36 -0.63 36.92 29.99
CA CYS A 36 -1.07 35.71 29.29
C CYS A 36 -2.60 35.67 29.15
N SER A 37 -3.35 36.03 30.19
CA SER A 37 -4.81 36.13 30.12
C SER A 37 -5.27 37.19 29.10
N ARG A 38 -4.59 38.34 29.07
CA ARG A 38 -4.85 39.42 28.10
C ARG A 38 -4.61 38.97 26.65
N GLU A 39 -3.56 38.17 26.42
CA GLU A 39 -3.26 37.58 25.11
C GLU A 39 -4.31 36.56 24.68
N LEU A 40 -4.78 35.69 25.60
CA LEU A 40 -5.87 34.75 25.33
C LEU A 40 -7.16 35.46 24.90
N HIS A 41 -7.51 36.57 25.53
CA HIS A 41 -8.67 37.39 25.10
C HIS A 41 -8.43 38.15 23.79
N ARG A 42 -7.17 38.42 23.42
CA ARG A 42 -6.80 39.11 22.17
C ARG A 42 -6.77 38.18 20.95
N PHE A 43 -6.44 36.91 21.15
CA PHE A 43 -6.18 35.96 20.08
C PHE A 43 -7.13 34.74 20.18
N PRO A 44 -8.28 34.74 19.48
CA PRO A 44 -9.29 33.69 19.60
C PRO A 44 -8.83 32.30 19.12
N GLN A 45 -7.68 32.22 18.44
CA GLN A 45 -7.01 30.97 18.09
C GLN A 45 -6.24 30.33 19.26
N LEU A 46 -5.98 31.07 20.34
CA LEU A 46 -5.32 30.56 21.53
C LEU A 46 -6.36 29.98 22.50
N VAL A 47 -6.05 28.81 23.06
CA VAL A 47 -6.96 28.07 23.92
C VAL A 47 -6.23 27.67 25.20
N TRP A 48 -6.85 27.94 26.34
CA TRP A 48 -6.38 27.49 27.65
C TRP A 48 -7.06 26.19 28.07
N PHE A 49 -6.31 25.36 28.79
CA PHE A 49 -6.77 24.08 29.34
C PHE A 49 -6.56 24.09 30.86
N CYS A 50 -7.59 23.70 31.62
CA CYS A 50 -7.43 23.45 33.05
C CYS A 50 -6.49 22.25 33.28
N THR A 51 -5.89 22.17 34.48
CA THR A 51 -4.88 21.15 34.81
C THR A 51 -5.32 19.73 34.51
N GLU A 52 -6.57 19.37 34.77
CA GLU A 52 -7.08 18.01 34.49
C GLU A 52 -7.26 17.75 32.99
N CYS A 53 -7.73 18.74 32.23
CA CYS A 53 -7.79 18.64 30.77
C CYS A 53 -6.41 18.60 30.12
N LEU A 54 -5.45 19.34 30.68
CA LEU A 54 -4.06 19.32 30.24
C LEU A 54 -3.41 17.96 30.52
N LYS A 55 -3.63 17.37 31.71
CA LYS A 55 -3.21 16.01 32.06
C LYS A 55 -3.80 14.97 31.10
N LEU A 56 -5.11 15.01 30.79
CA LEU A 56 -5.67 14.04 29.84
C LEU A 56 -5.08 14.24 28.42
N ARG A 57 -4.77 15.48 28.03
CA ARG A 57 -4.16 15.80 26.74
C ARG A 57 -2.66 15.46 26.67
N SER A 58 -1.92 15.49 27.78
CA SER A 58 -0.56 14.94 27.81
C SER A 58 -0.58 13.41 27.83
N ASN A 59 -1.55 12.83 28.54
CA ASN A 59 -1.68 11.39 28.76
C ASN A 59 -2.51 10.68 27.68
N CYS A 60 -2.97 11.36 26.61
CA CYS A 60 -3.59 10.67 25.49
C CYS A 60 -2.59 9.94 24.58
N ASN A 61 -1.29 10.01 24.91
CA ASN A 61 -0.29 9.02 24.46
C ASN A 61 -0.37 7.69 25.25
N ASP A 62 -0.95 7.70 26.47
CA ASP A 62 -0.95 6.58 27.45
C ASP A 62 -2.37 6.15 27.89
N GLY A 63 -3.43 6.62 27.22
CA GLY A 63 -4.83 6.34 27.60
C GLY A 63 -5.51 5.29 26.73
N LEU A 64 -6.71 4.83 27.12
CA LEU A 64 -7.52 3.83 26.39
C LEU A 64 -7.73 4.14 24.89
N LEU A 65 -7.78 5.43 24.52
CA LEU A 65 -7.81 5.84 23.11
C LEU A 65 -6.48 5.59 22.39
N GLY A 66 -5.34 5.84 23.06
CA GLY A 66 -4.00 5.51 22.59
C GLY A 66 -3.81 3.99 22.48
N GLU A 67 -4.23 3.22 23.48
CA GLU A 67 -4.24 1.75 23.43
C GLU A 67 -5.08 1.21 22.25
N MET A 68 -6.28 1.78 22.03
CA MET A 68 -7.13 1.41 20.90
C MET A 68 -6.52 1.79 19.54
N ILE A 69 -5.85 2.94 19.44
CA ILE A 69 -5.14 3.38 18.23
C ILE A 69 -3.94 2.46 17.95
N GLU A 70 -3.12 2.17 18.96
CA GLU A 70 -1.91 1.34 18.81
C GLU A 70 -2.26 -0.13 18.56
N SER A 71 -3.34 -0.63 19.16
CA SER A 71 -3.95 -1.92 18.83
C SER A 71 -4.41 -1.95 17.36
N HIS A 72 -5.21 -0.97 16.92
CA HIS A 72 -5.70 -0.92 15.53
C HIS A 72 -4.56 -0.80 14.50
N LYS A 73 -3.53 -0.01 14.81
CA LYS A 73 -2.29 0.11 14.03
C LYS A 73 -1.55 -1.22 13.93
N SER A 74 -1.39 -1.93 15.05
CA SER A 74 -0.77 -3.27 15.08
C SER A 74 -1.55 -4.27 14.22
N ASP A 75 -2.88 -4.21 14.30
CA ASP A 75 -3.81 -5.06 13.55
C ASP A 75 -3.73 -4.81 12.04
N LEU A 76 -3.58 -3.55 11.62
CA LEU A 76 -3.35 -3.16 10.22
C LEU A 76 -1.97 -3.58 9.71
N LEU A 77 -0.91 -3.41 10.51
CA LEU A 77 0.44 -3.86 10.17
C LEU A 77 0.49 -5.38 10.00
N ALA A 78 -0.11 -6.15 10.91
CA ALA A 78 -0.19 -7.61 10.81
C ALA A 78 -1.01 -8.07 9.59
N LYS A 79 -2.06 -7.33 9.21
CA LYS A 79 -2.82 -7.59 7.96
C LYS A 79 -1.98 -7.31 6.72
N LEU A 80 -1.24 -6.20 6.70
CA LEU A 80 -0.33 -5.85 5.60
C LEU A 80 0.79 -6.88 5.44
N GLU A 81 1.45 -7.28 6.53
CA GLU A 81 2.51 -8.28 6.52
C GLU A 81 2.02 -9.63 5.98
N ARG A 82 0.86 -10.11 6.44
CA ARG A 82 0.22 -11.32 5.90
C ARG A 82 -0.08 -11.20 4.40
N SER A 83 -0.64 -10.08 3.95
CA SER A 83 -0.89 -9.83 2.53
C SER A 83 0.39 -9.80 1.69
N LEU A 84 1.48 -9.20 2.21
CA LEU A 84 2.77 -9.17 1.53
C LEU A 84 3.43 -10.56 1.46
N LEU A 85 3.32 -11.37 2.52
CA LEU A 85 3.79 -12.76 2.53
C LEU A 85 3.01 -13.62 1.52
N THR A 86 1.68 -13.48 1.46
CA THR A 86 0.83 -14.16 0.48
C THR A 86 1.12 -13.73 -0.95
N LEU A 87 1.34 -12.41 -1.19
CA LEU A 87 1.71 -11.91 -2.51
C LEU A 87 3.09 -12.43 -2.93
N LYS A 88 4.07 -12.42 -2.03
CA LYS A 88 5.42 -12.96 -2.27
C LYS A 88 5.39 -14.45 -2.62
N SER A 89 4.63 -15.26 -1.89
CA SER A 89 4.54 -16.71 -2.18
C SER A 89 3.82 -16.99 -3.50
N SER A 90 2.75 -16.25 -3.80
CA SER A 90 2.05 -16.32 -5.09
C SER A 90 2.99 -15.99 -6.26
N VAL A 91 3.66 -14.84 -6.22
CA VAL A 91 4.63 -14.40 -7.24
C VAL A 91 5.76 -15.41 -7.40
N THR A 92 6.32 -15.94 -6.31
CA THR A 92 7.37 -16.96 -6.34
C THR A 92 6.87 -18.26 -6.97
N SER A 93 5.62 -18.65 -6.71
CA SER A 93 4.99 -19.84 -7.31
C SER A 93 4.80 -19.68 -8.82
N GLU A 94 4.31 -18.53 -9.28
CA GLU A 94 4.17 -18.27 -10.73
C GLU A 94 5.53 -18.26 -11.44
N PHE A 95 6.56 -17.64 -10.87
CA PHE A 95 7.92 -17.72 -11.43
C PHE A 95 8.44 -19.16 -11.50
N ALA A 96 8.21 -19.98 -10.46
CA ALA A 96 8.59 -21.39 -10.47
C ALA A 96 7.83 -22.20 -11.55
N LYS A 97 6.53 -21.94 -11.74
CA LYS A 97 5.73 -22.56 -12.82
C LYS A 97 6.28 -22.21 -14.20
N ILE A 98 6.56 -20.92 -14.44
CA ILE A 98 7.10 -20.43 -15.72
C ILE A 98 8.49 -21.05 -16.00
N ALA A 99 9.36 -21.09 -14.99
CA ALA A 99 10.68 -21.71 -15.13
C ALA A 99 10.59 -23.21 -15.50
N ASN A 100 9.71 -23.96 -14.82
CA ASN A 100 9.50 -25.39 -15.11
C ASN A 100 8.90 -25.63 -16.50
N GLN A 101 7.97 -24.78 -16.95
CA GLN A 101 7.44 -24.85 -18.32
C GLN A 101 8.52 -24.58 -19.38
N LEU A 102 9.42 -23.63 -19.13
CA LEU A 102 10.51 -23.32 -20.06
C LEU A 102 11.48 -24.51 -20.23
N VAL A 103 11.86 -25.17 -19.13
CA VAL A 103 12.70 -26.38 -19.14
C VAL A 103 12.02 -27.50 -19.93
N HIS A 104 10.77 -27.85 -19.58
CA HIS A 104 10.06 -28.96 -20.22
C HIS A 104 9.82 -28.71 -21.73
N ASN A 105 9.64 -27.46 -22.16
CA ASN A 105 9.52 -27.12 -23.57
C ASN A 105 10.86 -27.24 -24.32
N SER A 106 12.00 -27.00 -23.67
CA SER A 106 13.33 -27.15 -24.26
C SER A 106 13.67 -28.63 -24.55
N ASP A 107 13.29 -29.54 -23.66
CA ASP A 107 13.56 -30.97 -23.84
C ASP A 107 12.87 -31.56 -25.08
N ASN A 108 11.69 -31.04 -25.44
CA ASN A 108 10.91 -31.45 -26.62
C ASN A 108 11.51 -31.00 -27.97
N LEU A 109 12.50 -30.08 -28.00
CA LEU A 109 13.18 -29.66 -29.23
C LEU A 109 14.50 -30.40 -29.48
N THR A 110 14.98 -31.24 -28.55
CA THR A 110 16.35 -31.78 -28.59
C THR A 110 16.42 -33.25 -29.02
N THR A 111 15.28 -33.92 -29.21
CA THR A 111 15.19 -35.30 -29.74
C THR A 111 15.00 -35.32 -31.26
N PRO A 112 16.03 -35.67 -32.06
CA PRO A 112 15.83 -35.90 -33.49
C PRO A 112 14.95 -37.14 -33.68
N PRO A 113 13.95 -37.11 -34.59
CA PRO A 113 13.10 -38.26 -34.81
C PRO A 113 13.92 -39.42 -35.39
N ARG A 114 14.09 -40.49 -34.60
CA ARG A 114 14.62 -41.78 -35.08
C ARG A 114 13.59 -42.41 -36.02
N HIS A 115 13.63 -42.02 -37.29
CA HIS A 115 13.01 -42.75 -38.36
C HIS A 115 13.73 -44.10 -38.55
N SER A 116 13.22 -45.14 -37.88
CA SER A 116 13.58 -46.52 -38.20
C SER A 116 13.00 -46.88 -39.56
N SER A 117 13.75 -46.57 -40.62
CA SER A 117 13.42 -46.96 -41.99
C SER A 117 13.56 -48.47 -42.17
N ALA A 118 12.49 -49.20 -41.87
CA ALA A 118 12.32 -50.58 -42.34
C ALA A 118 12.09 -50.55 -43.86
N LEU A 119 13.13 -50.83 -44.65
CA LEU A 119 13.05 -50.96 -46.10
C LEU A 119 12.37 -52.28 -46.48
N PRO A 120 11.25 -52.27 -47.23
CA PRO A 120 10.80 -53.44 -47.95
C PRO A 120 11.71 -53.64 -49.17
N VAL A 121 12.33 -54.80 -49.28
CA VAL A 121 13.08 -55.17 -50.49
C VAL A 121 12.08 -55.55 -51.59
N ALA A 122 12.00 -54.72 -52.63
CA ALA A 122 11.35 -55.07 -53.89
C ALA A 122 12.26 -54.63 -55.05
N PRO A 123 12.47 -55.46 -56.09
CA PRO A 123 13.32 -55.11 -57.22
C PRO A 123 12.56 -54.29 -58.27
N HIS A 124 13.20 -53.31 -58.90
CA HIS A 124 13.42 -53.27 -60.37
C HIS A 124 13.99 -51.93 -60.88
N ASN A 125 15.10 -52.05 -61.64
CA ASN A 125 15.46 -51.32 -62.87
C ASN A 125 15.10 -49.84 -63.10
N ARG A 126 16.20 -49.06 -63.28
CA ARG A 126 16.45 -48.02 -64.31
C ARG A 126 15.89 -46.59 -64.15
N THR A 127 16.84 -45.67 -63.93
CA THR A 127 17.00 -44.28 -64.43
C THR A 127 16.46 -44.03 -65.86
N PRO A 128 16.16 -42.78 -66.31
CA PRO A 128 16.49 -41.47 -65.71
C PRO A 128 15.37 -40.41 -65.60
N ALA A 129 15.70 -39.27 -64.96
CA ALA A 129 14.94 -38.02 -64.85
C ALA A 129 15.04 -37.17 -66.16
N PRO A 130 14.58 -35.88 -66.25
CA PRO A 130 13.80 -35.01 -65.35
C PRO A 130 12.50 -34.55 -66.12
N PRO A 131 12.00 -33.28 -66.23
CA PRO A 131 12.23 -32.02 -65.50
C PRO A 131 10.99 -31.09 -65.24
N LEU A 132 11.23 -30.02 -64.48
CA LEU A 132 10.68 -28.64 -64.59
C LEU A 132 9.24 -28.26 -64.18
N ALA A 133 9.15 -27.04 -63.62
CA ALA A 133 8.03 -26.08 -63.69
C ALA A 133 6.72 -26.43 -62.93
N ASN A 134 5.98 -25.46 -62.35
CA ASN A 134 6.21 -24.02 -62.19
C ASN A 134 5.25 -23.41 -61.14
N GLN A 135 5.69 -22.33 -60.49
CA GLN A 135 4.86 -21.21 -59.98
C GLN A 135 3.84 -21.57 -58.83
N THR A 136 3.41 -20.67 -57.95
CA THR A 136 3.24 -19.21 -58.09
C THR A 136 3.47 -18.48 -56.74
N ALA A 137 3.89 -17.21 -56.81
CA ALA A 137 4.00 -16.26 -55.70
C ALA A 137 2.59 -15.66 -55.33
N PRO A 138 2.39 -14.55 -54.57
CA PRO A 138 3.33 -13.57 -54.01
C PRO A 138 2.95 -12.94 -52.63
N MET A 139 3.58 -11.79 -52.31
CA MET A 139 3.12 -10.68 -51.44
C MET A 139 3.26 -10.86 -49.91
N GLN A 140 4.06 -10.03 -49.21
CA GLN A 140 3.80 -8.63 -48.74
C GLN A 140 2.87 -8.60 -47.50
N LEU A 141 3.00 -7.74 -46.48
CA LEU A 141 3.86 -6.58 -46.18
C LEU A 141 4.16 -6.53 -44.65
N THR A 142 5.18 -5.76 -44.28
CA THR A 142 5.37 -4.85 -43.13
C THR A 142 4.18 -4.58 -42.15
N LEU A 143 4.33 -4.06 -40.92
CA LEU A 143 5.36 -3.18 -40.32
C LEU A 143 5.45 -3.31 -38.77
N THR A 144 6.51 -2.72 -38.22
CA THR A 144 6.87 -2.42 -36.81
C THR A 144 5.77 -2.07 -35.79
N ALA A 145 6.08 -2.29 -34.51
CA ALA A 145 6.06 -1.22 -33.50
C ALA A 145 7.07 -1.50 -32.36
N SER A 146 7.89 -0.49 -32.01
CA SER A 146 8.81 -0.51 -30.86
C SER A 146 8.23 0.34 -29.73
N ASN A 147 8.34 -0.12 -28.47
CA ASN A 147 7.94 0.67 -27.31
C ASN A 147 9.13 1.00 -26.41
N THR A 148 9.53 2.28 -26.38
CA THR A 148 10.31 2.87 -25.30
C THR A 148 9.97 4.35 -25.20
N THR A 149 9.65 4.85 -24.01
CA THR A 149 10.34 5.97 -23.33
C THR A 149 9.54 6.43 -22.10
N THR A 150 10.20 6.43 -20.96
CA THR A 150 10.05 7.37 -19.83
C THR A 150 11.45 7.93 -19.56
N PRO A 151 11.62 9.05 -18.82
CA PRO A 151 10.64 9.77 -18.01
C PRO A 151 10.22 11.15 -18.57
#